data_AF-A1CHM8-F1
#
_entry.id   AF-A1CHM8-F1
#
_cell.length_a   1.000
_cell.length_b   1.000
_cell.length_c   1.000
_cell.angle_alpha   90.00
_cell.angle_beta   90.00
_cell.angle_gamma   90.00
#
_symmetry.space_group_name_H-M   'P 1'
#
loop_
_entity.id
_entity.type
_entity.pdbx_description
1 polymer ?
#
loop_
_entity_poly.entity_id
_entity_poly.type
_entity_poly.pdbx_seq_one_letter_code
_entity_poly.pdbx_strand_id
1 'polypeptide(L)' 'MSKLLVICGATGQQGGSIVETILGDPHLSSQYRMRTLTRDPSKPAAQKLA' A
#
# COMPACT_ATOMS: atom_id res chain seq x y z
N MET A 1 -0.63 -4.71 18.44
CA MET A 1 0.13 -5.42 17.38
C MET A 1 -0.56 -5.18 16.06
N SER A 2 0.08 -4.49 15.11
CA SER A 2 -0.48 -4.26 13.76
C SER A 2 -0.32 -5.50 12.89
N LYS A 3 -1.37 -5.91 12.16
CA LYS A 3 -1.34 -7.04 11.21
C LYS A 3 -0.54 -6.64 9.96
N LEU A 4 0.19 -7.56 9.35
CA LEU A 4 0.84 -7.31 8.06
C LEU A 4 -0.15 -7.53 6.92
N LEU A 5 -0.39 -6.50 6.11
CA LEU A 5 -1.16 -6.58 4.87
C LEU A 5 -0.23 -6.50 3.67
N VAL A 6 -0.20 -7.56 2.85
CA VAL A 6 0.58 -7.60 1.62
C VAL A 6 -0.33 -7.29 0.43
N ILE A 7 0.02 -6.30 -0.37
CA ILE A 7 -0.76 -5.87 -1.53
C ILE A 7 0.04 -6.10 -2.80
N CYS A 8 -0.42 -7.03 -3.64
CA CYS A 8 0.10 -7.25 -4.98
C CYS A 8 -0.52 -6.24 -5.96
N GLY A 9 0.31 -5.58 -6.77
CA GLY A 9 -0.21 -4.65 -7.77
C GLY A 9 -0.63 -3.28 -7.20
N ALA A 10 0.02 -2.84 -6.12
CA ALA A 10 -0.23 -1.54 -5.49
C ALA A 10 -0.02 -0.33 -6.42
N THR A 11 0.77 -0.50 -7.49
CA THR A 11 0.98 0.56 -8.51
C THR A 11 -0.18 0.67 -9.51
N GLY A 12 -1.12 -0.27 -9.52
CA GLY A 12 -2.32 -0.22 -10.35
C GLY A 12 -3.48 0.47 -9.63
N GLN A 13 -4.57 0.73 -10.35
CA GLN A 13 -5.72 1.47 -9.81
C GLN A 13 -6.33 0.82 -8.56
N GLN A 14 -6.55 -0.50 -8.61
CA GLN A 14 -7.17 -1.23 -7.48
C GLN A 14 -6.26 -1.25 -6.26
N GLY A 15 -4.99 -1.64 -6.45
CA GLY A 15 -4.04 -1.73 -5.35
C GLY A 15 -3.71 -0.35 -4.74
N GLY A 16 -3.61 0.68 -5.57
CA GLY A 16 -3.38 2.06 -5.13
C GLY A 16 -4.54 2.61 -4.30
N SER A 17 -5.78 2.41 -4.75
CA SER A 17 -6.98 2.82 -4.02
C SER A 17 -7.06 2.17 -2.62
N ILE A 18 -6.65 0.91 -2.49
CA ILE A 18 -6.58 0.22 -1.19
C ILE A 18 -5.52 0.88 -0.29
N VAL A 19 -4.33 1.16 -0.82
CA VAL A 19 -3.26 1.82 -0.04
C VAL A 19 -3.72 3.18 0.46
N GLU A 20 -4.31 4.00 -0.41
CA GLU A 20 -4.83 5.33 -0.07
C GLU A 20 -5.91 5.25 1.02
N THR A 21 -6.84 4.30 0.89
CA THR A 21 -7.92 4.09 1.87
C THR A 21 -7.37 3.73 3.25
N ILE A 22 -6.38 2.82 3.31
CA ILE A 22 -5.81 2.38 4.58
C ILE A 22 -5.01 3.50 5.25
N LEU A 23 -4.27 4.30 4.47
CA LEU A 23 -3.51 5.43 5.00
C LEU A 23 -4.42 6.60 5.43
N GLY A 24 -5.54 6.81 4.73
CA GLY A 24 -6.50 7.87 5.03
C GLY A 24 -7.40 7.59 6.24
N ASP A 25 -7.52 6.34 6.66
CA ASP A 25 -8.35 5.94 7.81
C ASP A 25 -7.49 5.70 9.07
N PRO A 26 -7.67 6.48 10.16
CA PRO A 26 -6.91 6.31 11.40
C PRO A 26 -7.09 4.95 12.08
N HIS A 27 -8.26 4.33 11.93
CA HIS A 27 -8.52 3.00 12.48
C HIS A 27 -7.74 1.95 11.70
N LEU A 28 -7.82 1.97 10.35
CA LEU A 28 -7.13 0.99 9.50
C LEU A 28 -5.60 1.14 9.55
N SER A 29 -5.09 2.37 9.52
CA SER A 29 -3.65 2.64 9.62
C SER A 29 -3.05 2.21 10.96
N SER A 30 -3.82 2.24 12.06
CA SER A 30 -3.40 1.68 13.35
C SER A 30 -3.44 0.14 13.38
N GLN A 31 -4.33 -0.45 12.59
CA GLN A 31 -4.56 -1.90 12.56
C GLN A 31 -3.57 -2.63 11.65
N TYR A 32 -3.12 -2.01 10.56
CA TYR A 32 -2.30 -2.65 9.52
C TYR A 32 -0.95 -1.97 9.30
N ARG A 33 0.11 -2.78 9.26
CA ARG A 33 1.36 -2.42 8.58
C ARG A 33 1.30 -2.98 7.15
N MET A 34 1.65 -2.18 6.16
CA MET A 34 1.56 -2.59 4.76
C MET A 34 2.91 -3.00 4.17
N ARG A 35 2.86 -3.92 3.21
CA ARG A 35 3.95 -4.23 2.28
C ARG A 35 3.38 -4.35 0.88
N THR A 36 3.78 -3.45 0.00
CA THR A 36 3.34 -3.46 -1.39
C THR A 36 4.35 -4.22 -2.26
N LEU A 37 3.86 -4.92 -3.27
CA LEU A 37 4.70 -5.62 -4.25
C LEU A 37 4.57 -4.95 -5.62
N THR A 38 5.73 -4.63 -6.20
CA THR A 38 5.89 -4.15 -7.57
C THR A 38 6.95 -4.98 -8.27
N ARG A 39 6.84 -5.10 -9.59
CA ARG A 39 7.87 -5.74 -10.43
C ARG A 39 9.14 -4.88 -10.56
N ASP A 40 8.97 -3.57 -10.45
CA ASP A 40 10.05 -2.60 -10.61
C ASP A 40 9.86 -1.45 -9.60
N PRO A 41 10.73 -1.35 -8.58
CA PRO A 41 10.66 -0.29 -7.58
C PRO A 41 11.18 1.06 -8.10
N SER A 42 11.86 1.10 -9.25
CA SER A 42 12.41 2.34 -9.82
C SER A 42 11.36 3.20 -10.53
N LYS A 43 10.19 2.63 -10.87
CA LYS A 43 9.13 3.36 -11.56
C LYS A 43 8.52 4.45 -10.68
N PRO A 44 8.15 5.62 -11.23
CA PRO A 44 7.55 6.71 -10.46
C PRO A 44 6.32 6.29 -9.63
N ALA A 45 5.47 5.40 -10.16
CA ALA A 45 4.30 4.90 -9.44
C ALA A 45 4.67 4.06 -8.20
N ALA A 46 5.79 3.34 -8.22
CA ALA A 46 6.28 2.60 -7.07
C ALA A 46 6.94 3.54 -6.05
N GLN A 47 7.69 4.54 -6.51
CA GLN A 47 8.33 5.54 -5.64
C GLN A 47 7.31 6.39 -4.88
N LYS A 48 6.14 6.66 -5.46
CA LYS A 48 5.03 7.34 -4.75
C LYS A 48 4.48 6.56 -3.56
N LEU A 49 4.75 5.25 -3.49
CA LEU A 49 4.29 4.36 -2.41
C LEU A 49 5.36 4.15 -1.32
N ALA A 50 6.56 4.73 -1.48
CA ALA A 50 7.71 4.59 -0.59
C ALA A 50 7.90 5.87 0.25
#